data_AF-A0A818QAA6-F1
#
_entry.id   AF-A0A818QAA6-F1
#
_cell.length_a   1.000
_cell.length_b   1.000
_cell.length_c   1.000
_cell.angle_alpha   90.00
_cell.angle_beta   90.00
_cell.angle_gamma   90.00
#
_symmetry.space_group_name_H-M   'P 1'
#
loop_
_entity.id
_entity.type
_entity.pdbx_description
1 polymer ?
#
loop_
_entity_poly.entity_id
_entity_poly.type
_entity_poly.pdbx_seq_one_letter_code
_entity_poly.pdbx_strand_id
1 'polypeptide(L)'
;RVRKNSNGSDIGDIPEESQSVIGQSSEIDRKQKFFIGKDYSNVYEKDFETLEKYSEDYIDRKLVPRMPWHDEALVVIGEIARDVARHFIQRWNIHKCEKYLNNDHYPFLLPKSYDDEEDLTVKNWREFLQCKPFKVDAQCVRSVGPWSAGTRTIESSIHNAYIQMITAAKYYIYIENQFFITIGYDPQVRNQVGDTLFRRIERAHKSNEKFRVYIVIPLLPGFDSINAVQAVLFFIMRSITKGDSSLFKRLEKAGIPPNDYISIFGMRTHDILMGRLVTEIIYVHSKLMIIDDRMVICGSANINDRSLLGQRDSEFCVVINDREEEDGRFNGKTVRVGKFCSSWRRKLFAMQLGIQFENPKNIDITDPVSDEFYNYFRNVARKNTLIYEEVFSTVPTDRIRRFNQIAEYNDMPKMKDTDPIQAQKKLRGIQGLVVEYPLYFLDEEDYLPSINTPEGIVPTVTWT
;
A
#
# COMPACT_ATOMS: atom_id res chain seq x y z
N ARG A 1 -9.64 -4.40 -57.25
CA ARG A 1 -10.57 -4.93 -58.28
C ARG A 1 -11.98 -4.58 -57.81
N VAL A 2 -12.67 -3.73 -58.57
CA VAL A 2 -14.03 -3.23 -58.30
C VAL A 2 -15.06 -4.35 -58.46
N ARG A 3 -16.09 -4.42 -57.59
CA ARG A 3 -17.48 -4.64 -57.99
C ARG A 3 -18.48 -4.27 -56.87
N LYS A 4 -19.47 -3.49 -57.30
CA LYS A 4 -20.63 -2.94 -56.59
C LYS A 4 -21.73 -4.00 -56.40
N ASN A 5 -22.60 -3.77 -55.41
CA ASN A 5 -24.06 -3.94 -55.44
C ASN A 5 -24.62 -2.70 -54.71
N SER A 6 -25.28 -1.72 -55.34
CA SER A 6 -26.64 -1.69 -55.89
C SER A 6 -27.73 -2.06 -54.88
N ASN A 7 -28.23 -1.06 -54.18
CA ASN A 7 -29.66 -0.86 -53.93
C ASN A 7 -29.89 0.62 -53.67
N GLY A 8 -30.57 1.26 -54.61
CA GLY A 8 -31.03 2.64 -54.50
C GLY A 8 -32.36 2.69 -53.76
N SER A 9 -32.46 3.66 -52.87
CA SER A 9 -33.73 4.27 -52.48
C SER A 9 -33.40 5.73 -52.17
N ASP A 10 -33.80 6.62 -53.07
CA ASP A 10 -33.73 8.07 -52.91
C ASP A 10 -34.56 8.51 -51.71
N ILE A 11 -33.93 9.23 -50.78
CA ILE A 11 -34.63 10.07 -49.81
C ILE A 11 -33.88 11.41 -49.71
N GLY A 12 -34.47 12.42 -50.34
CA GLY A 12 -34.56 13.81 -49.88
C GLY A 12 -33.27 14.59 -49.60
N ASP A 13 -33.03 15.63 -50.41
CA ASP A 13 -32.05 16.67 -50.18
C ASP A 13 -32.11 17.25 -48.75
N ILE A 14 -30.98 17.20 -48.04
CA ILE A 14 -30.74 17.89 -46.77
C ILE A 14 -29.91 19.15 -47.08
N PRO A 15 -30.26 20.34 -46.57
CA PRO A 15 -29.58 21.59 -46.90
C PRO A 15 -28.10 21.60 -46.51
N GLU A 16 -27.27 22.22 -47.36
CA GLU A 16 -25.86 22.53 -47.16
C GLU A 16 -25.64 23.50 -45.97
N GLU A 17 -25.66 22.98 -44.74
CA GLU A 17 -25.02 23.63 -43.59
C GLU A 17 -24.30 22.57 -42.74
N SER A 18 -23.26 21.97 -43.33
CA SER A 18 -22.32 21.12 -42.59
C SER A 18 -20.88 21.36 -43.02
N GLN A 19 -20.38 22.60 -42.95
CA GLN A 19 -18.94 22.88 -42.99
C GLN A 19 -18.58 24.12 -42.16
N SER A 20 -18.66 24.04 -40.82
CA SER A 20 -17.89 24.95 -39.95
C SER A 20 -17.79 24.57 -38.45
N VAL A 21 -18.37 23.47 -37.97
CA VAL A 21 -18.25 23.08 -36.54
C VAL A 21 -17.44 21.79 -36.35
N ILE A 22 -16.23 21.74 -36.95
CA ILE A 22 -15.17 20.75 -36.62
C ILE A 22 -13.91 21.49 -36.16
N GLY A 23 -14.10 22.57 -35.41
CA GLY A 23 -13.00 23.36 -34.87
C GLY A 23 -13.41 23.94 -33.53
N GLN A 24 -13.02 23.24 -32.45
CA GLN A 24 -12.97 23.62 -31.03
C GLN A 24 -13.65 22.58 -30.11
N SER A 25 -13.03 21.41 -29.96
CA SER A 25 -13.35 20.50 -28.83
C SER A 25 -12.13 20.09 -28.01
N SER A 26 -10.99 20.79 -28.12
CA SER A 26 -9.73 20.34 -27.54
C SER A 26 -9.34 20.97 -26.20
N GLU A 27 -10.04 22.00 -25.70
CA GLU A 27 -9.65 22.67 -24.44
C GLU A 27 -10.70 22.63 -23.33
N ILE A 28 -11.98 22.47 -23.64
CA ILE A 28 -13.06 22.57 -22.62
C ILE A 28 -13.33 21.24 -21.90
N ASP A 29 -12.98 20.08 -22.47
CA ASP A 29 -13.22 18.76 -21.87
C ASP A 29 -12.10 18.29 -20.89
N ARG A 30 -10.98 19.03 -20.81
CA ARG A 30 -9.86 18.72 -19.89
C ARG A 30 -10.13 19.13 -18.45
N LYS A 31 -11.11 20.01 -18.19
CA LYS A 31 -11.44 20.47 -16.82
C LYS A 31 -12.29 19.48 -16.01
N GLN A 32 -12.71 18.34 -16.57
CA GLN A 32 -13.57 17.36 -15.90
C GLN A 32 -12.87 16.03 -15.52
N LYS A 33 -11.59 15.82 -15.91
CA LYS A 33 -10.87 14.57 -15.67
C LYS A 33 -9.77 14.78 -14.64
N PHE A 34 -9.83 14.06 -13.52
CA PHE A 34 -8.78 14.08 -12.48
C PHE A 34 -7.47 13.46 -12.95
N PHE A 35 -7.53 12.34 -13.67
CA PHE A 35 -6.36 11.60 -14.14
C PHE A 35 -6.23 11.72 -15.65
N ILE A 36 -5.22 12.41 -16.17
CA ILE A 36 -5.06 12.72 -17.60
C ILE A 36 -4.12 11.72 -18.27
N GLY A 37 -4.53 11.16 -19.42
CA GLY A 37 -3.70 10.26 -20.22
C GLY A 37 -3.22 9.05 -19.42
N LYS A 38 -1.89 8.87 -19.39
CA LYS A 38 -1.21 7.78 -18.67
C LYS A 38 -1.52 7.77 -17.18
N ASP A 39 -1.88 8.90 -16.58
CA ASP A 39 -2.21 8.96 -15.14
C ASP A 39 -3.48 8.15 -14.77
N TYR A 40 -4.32 7.81 -15.76
CA TYR A 40 -5.39 6.83 -15.56
C TYR A 40 -4.86 5.43 -15.88
N SER A 41 -4.55 4.67 -14.83
CA SER A 41 -3.83 3.40 -14.91
C SER A 41 -4.48 2.28 -14.11
N ASN A 42 -4.24 1.05 -14.55
CA ASN A 42 -4.54 -0.19 -13.83
C ASN A 42 -3.47 -1.24 -14.19
N VAL A 43 -2.61 -1.57 -13.22
CA VAL A 43 -1.43 -2.44 -13.45
C VAL A 43 -1.80 -3.89 -13.76
N TYR A 44 -2.96 -4.37 -13.30
CA TYR A 44 -3.44 -5.72 -13.60
C TYR A 44 -3.92 -5.88 -15.03
N GLU A 45 -4.28 -4.77 -15.67
CA GLU A 45 -4.80 -4.73 -17.03
C GLU A 45 -3.67 -4.48 -18.02
N LYS A 46 -2.81 -3.50 -17.73
CA LYS A 46 -1.71 -3.14 -18.60
C LYS A 46 -0.66 -2.28 -17.89
N ASP A 47 0.62 -2.61 -18.08
CA ASP A 47 1.73 -1.74 -17.66
C ASP A 47 1.89 -0.51 -18.57
N PHE A 48 2.62 0.49 -18.10
CA PHE A 48 2.88 1.70 -18.85
C PHE A 48 3.67 1.44 -20.13
N GLU A 49 3.18 1.98 -21.24
CA GLU A 49 3.86 2.00 -22.53
C GLU A 49 3.90 3.43 -23.08
N THR A 50 4.87 3.74 -23.95
CA THR A 50 4.86 4.98 -24.76
C THR A 50 4.72 6.25 -23.88
N LEU A 51 5.56 6.37 -22.85
CA LEU A 51 5.47 7.41 -21.80
C LEU A 51 5.69 8.83 -22.32
N GLU A 52 6.37 9.00 -23.44
CA GLU A 52 6.54 10.28 -24.12
C GLU A 52 5.20 10.88 -24.57
N LYS A 53 4.18 10.04 -24.74
CA LYS A 53 2.79 10.46 -25.02
C LYS A 53 1.94 10.47 -23.74
N TYR A 54 2.41 11.21 -22.73
CA TYR A 54 1.83 11.23 -21.38
C TYR A 54 0.34 11.60 -21.33
N SER A 55 -0.16 12.39 -22.29
CA SER A 55 -1.57 12.81 -22.34
C SER A 55 -2.50 11.84 -23.06
N GLU A 56 -1.96 10.79 -23.68
CA GLU A 56 -2.74 9.77 -24.39
C GLU A 56 -3.10 8.63 -23.44
N ASP A 57 -4.37 8.23 -23.47
CA ASP A 57 -4.83 7.04 -22.75
C ASP A 57 -4.24 5.77 -23.39
N TYR A 58 -3.95 4.78 -22.55
CA TYR A 58 -3.44 3.47 -22.99
C TYR A 58 -4.36 2.32 -22.58
N ILE A 59 -5.40 2.63 -21.80
CA ILE A 59 -6.51 1.75 -21.42
C ILE A 59 -7.85 2.44 -21.71
N ASP A 60 -8.86 1.67 -22.11
CA ASP A 60 -10.19 2.22 -22.40
C ASP A 60 -10.96 2.52 -21.10
N ARG A 61 -11.04 3.81 -20.75
CA ARG A 61 -11.73 4.33 -19.56
C ARG A 61 -13.22 3.97 -19.50
N LYS A 62 -13.86 3.59 -20.61
CA LYS A 62 -15.26 3.15 -20.63
C LYS A 62 -15.41 1.71 -20.15
N LEU A 63 -14.35 0.93 -20.28
CA LEU A 63 -14.34 -0.50 -20.03
C LEU A 63 -13.66 -0.87 -18.72
N VAL A 64 -12.49 -0.27 -18.48
CA VAL A 64 -11.57 -0.62 -17.41
C VAL A 64 -11.59 0.46 -16.34
N PRO A 65 -11.95 0.14 -15.08
CA PRO A 65 -11.77 1.08 -13.97
C PRO A 65 -10.28 1.26 -13.67
N ARG A 66 -9.87 2.47 -13.29
CA ARG A 66 -8.53 2.69 -12.72
C ARG A 66 -8.37 1.90 -11.43
N MET A 67 -7.15 1.48 -11.13
CA MET A 67 -6.80 0.94 -9.82
C MET A 67 -6.56 2.10 -8.85
N PRO A 68 -7.33 2.23 -7.75
CA PRO A 68 -7.03 3.23 -6.74
C PRO A 68 -5.67 3.01 -6.10
N TRP A 69 -4.96 4.09 -5.80
CA TRP A 69 -3.63 4.08 -5.17
C TRP A 69 -3.75 4.67 -3.77
N HIS A 70 -3.44 3.87 -2.76
CA HIS A 70 -3.42 4.29 -1.37
C HIS A 70 -1.97 4.30 -0.87
N ASP A 71 -1.52 5.43 -0.37
CA ASP A 71 -0.14 5.64 0.03
C ASP A 71 -0.03 6.69 1.12
N GLU A 72 1.08 6.67 1.84
CA GLU A 72 1.32 7.50 3.01
C GLU A 72 2.65 8.25 2.85
N ALA A 73 2.61 9.55 3.09
CA ALA A 73 3.76 10.43 2.96
C ALA A 73 3.83 11.41 4.12
N LEU A 74 5.03 11.94 4.37
CA LEU A 74 5.29 12.95 5.37
C LEU A 74 6.05 14.12 4.77
N VAL A 75 5.80 15.30 5.34
CA VAL A 75 6.65 16.47 5.18
C VAL A 75 7.31 16.77 6.52
N VAL A 76 8.61 17.00 6.50
CA VAL A 76 9.39 17.36 7.69
C VAL A 76 10.05 18.71 7.48
N ILE A 77 10.19 19.46 8.57
CA ILE A 77 10.65 20.86 8.56
C ILE A 77 11.77 21.00 9.59
N GLY A 78 12.76 21.84 9.28
CA GLY A 78 13.88 22.14 10.17
C GLY A 78 15.09 21.25 9.91
N GLU A 79 15.84 20.93 10.97
CA GLU A 79 17.13 20.23 10.89
C GLU A 79 17.03 18.87 10.18
N ILE A 80 15.95 18.13 10.45
CA ILE A 80 15.68 16.84 9.81
C ILE A 80 15.58 16.94 8.28
N ALA A 81 15.10 18.07 7.73
CA ALA A 81 15.08 18.27 6.27
C ALA A 81 16.49 18.44 5.70
N ARG A 82 17.45 18.95 6.51
CA ARG A 82 18.86 18.98 6.14
C ARG A 82 19.47 17.57 6.14
N ASP A 83 19.00 16.66 6.99
CA ASP A 83 19.44 15.25 6.95
C ASP A 83 18.97 14.54 5.66
N VAL A 84 17.72 14.81 5.24
CA VAL A 84 17.21 14.37 3.93
C VAL A 84 18.08 14.93 2.80
N ALA A 85 18.38 16.23 2.84
CA ALA A 85 19.24 16.88 1.85
C ALA A 85 20.65 16.29 1.83
N ARG A 86 21.24 15.96 3.00
CA ARG A 86 22.55 15.30 3.09
C ARG A 86 22.57 13.95 2.40
N HIS A 87 21.52 13.14 2.57
CA HIS A 87 21.39 11.88 1.85
C HIS A 87 21.37 12.10 0.33
N PHE A 88 20.58 13.07 -0.15
CA PHE A 88 20.54 13.42 -1.57
C PHE A 88 21.90 13.89 -2.09
N ILE A 89 22.54 14.83 -1.40
CA ILE A 89 23.84 15.41 -1.76
C ILE A 89 24.92 14.34 -1.86
N GLN A 90 24.96 13.41 -0.90
CA GLN A 90 25.90 12.30 -0.91
C GLN A 90 25.75 11.48 -2.19
N ARG A 91 24.51 11.04 -2.50
CA ARG A 91 24.25 10.22 -3.70
C ARG A 91 24.54 11.00 -4.98
N TRP A 92 24.12 12.25 -5.07
CA TRP A 92 24.38 13.11 -6.22
C TRP A 92 25.88 13.24 -6.51
N ASN A 93 26.67 13.58 -5.50
CA ASN A 93 28.10 13.80 -5.66
C ASN A 93 28.83 12.50 -6.08
N ILE A 94 28.40 11.34 -5.59
CA ILE A 94 28.99 10.06 -5.99
C ILE A 94 28.65 9.73 -7.45
N HIS A 95 27.39 9.89 -7.86
CA HIS A 95 27.01 9.66 -9.26
C HIS A 95 27.70 10.64 -10.20
N LYS A 96 27.90 11.89 -9.76
CA LYS A 96 28.73 12.86 -10.49
C LYS A 96 30.16 12.34 -10.62
N CYS A 97 30.79 11.87 -9.55
CA CYS A 97 32.15 11.32 -9.62
C CYS A 97 32.26 10.12 -10.56
N GLU A 98 31.25 9.25 -10.60
CA GLU A 98 31.27 8.03 -11.41
C GLU A 98 31.04 8.28 -12.90
N LYS A 99 30.15 9.22 -13.27
CA LYS A 99 29.68 9.37 -14.66
C LYS A 99 29.91 10.76 -15.27
N TYR A 100 30.06 11.80 -14.45
CA TYR A 100 30.00 13.20 -14.88
C TYR A 100 31.07 14.08 -14.21
N LEU A 101 32.23 13.49 -13.88
CA LEU A 101 33.28 14.15 -13.09
C LEU A 101 33.67 15.51 -13.70
N ASN A 102 33.92 15.52 -15.01
CA ASN A 102 34.38 16.69 -15.76
C ASN A 102 33.24 17.47 -16.43
N ASN A 103 31.97 17.18 -16.12
CA ASN A 103 30.84 17.91 -16.69
C ASN A 103 30.34 18.98 -15.71
N ASP A 104 30.62 20.24 -16.03
CA ASP A 104 30.28 21.40 -15.19
C ASP A 104 28.78 21.73 -15.16
N HIS A 105 27.97 21.15 -16.06
CA HIS A 105 26.51 21.31 -16.03
C HIS A 105 25.88 20.63 -14.80
N TYR A 106 26.59 19.67 -14.20
CA TYR A 106 26.19 19.01 -12.97
C TYR A 106 27.12 19.48 -11.85
N PRO A 107 26.75 20.47 -11.03
CA PRO A 107 27.64 20.98 -9.98
C PRO A 107 27.78 19.97 -8.84
N PHE A 108 28.88 20.02 -8.11
CA PHE A 108 28.93 19.38 -6.79
C PHE A 108 27.99 20.12 -5.83
N LEU A 109 27.25 19.37 -5.03
CA LEU A 109 26.36 19.93 -4.04
C LEU A 109 27.03 19.93 -2.67
N LEU A 110 26.74 20.97 -1.87
CA LEU A 110 27.25 21.13 -0.52
C LEU A 110 26.07 21.21 0.46
N PRO A 111 26.16 20.55 1.63
CA PRO A 111 25.12 20.65 2.63
C PRO A 111 25.12 22.03 3.28
N LYS A 112 23.94 22.60 3.50
CA LYS A 112 23.79 23.80 4.34
C LYS A 112 24.19 23.50 5.79
N SER A 113 24.83 24.47 6.46
CA SER A 113 25.22 24.35 7.87
C SER A 113 24.00 24.21 8.77
N TYR A 114 24.16 23.58 9.95
CA TYR A 114 23.12 23.58 10.98
C TYR A 114 22.98 24.93 11.69
N ASP A 115 24.09 25.69 11.79
CA ASP A 115 24.17 26.96 12.54
C ASP A 115 23.41 28.13 11.92
N ASP A 116 22.92 27.96 10.69
CA ASP A 116 22.21 29.00 9.94
C ASP A 116 20.73 29.04 10.38
N GLU A 117 20.46 29.77 11.48
CA GLU A 117 19.13 29.89 12.12
C GLU A 117 18.12 30.67 11.27
N GLU A 118 18.56 31.60 10.42
CA GLU A 118 17.67 32.37 9.54
C GLU A 118 16.94 31.47 8.53
N ASP A 119 17.61 30.42 8.04
CA ASP A 119 17.05 29.46 7.07
C ASP A 119 16.14 28.38 7.74
N LEU A 120 16.36 28.07 9.02
CA LEU A 120 15.50 27.15 9.79
C LEU A 120 14.21 27.82 10.27
N THR A 121 14.24 29.14 10.42
CA THR A 121 13.10 29.94 10.88
C THR A 121 12.24 30.46 9.75
N VAL A 122 12.53 30.11 8.48
CA VAL A 122 11.80 30.53 7.28
C VAL A 122 10.31 30.45 7.54
N LYS A 123 9.72 31.61 7.85
CA LYS A 123 8.30 31.77 8.17
C LYS A 123 7.41 31.35 6.98
N ASN A 124 7.99 31.19 5.80
CA ASN A 124 7.33 30.84 4.55
C ASN A 124 6.82 29.39 4.51
N TRP A 125 7.27 28.46 5.37
CA TRP A 125 6.61 27.15 5.39
C TRP A 125 5.12 27.28 5.72
N ARG A 126 4.71 28.33 6.47
CA ARG A 126 3.30 28.64 6.72
C ARG A 126 2.54 29.12 5.48
N GLU A 127 3.25 29.65 4.50
CA GLU A 127 2.67 30.09 3.23
C GLU A 127 2.43 28.91 2.28
N PHE A 128 3.27 27.86 2.36
CA PHE A 128 3.15 26.65 1.54
C PHE A 128 2.34 25.52 2.19
N LEU A 129 2.39 25.41 3.52
CA LEU A 129 1.64 24.39 4.26
C LEU A 129 0.29 24.93 4.67
N GLN A 130 -0.77 24.33 4.14
CA GLN A 130 -2.16 24.62 4.50
C GLN A 130 -2.57 24.01 5.86
N CYS A 131 -1.61 23.49 6.63
CA CYS A 131 -1.85 22.84 7.91
C CYS A 131 -0.83 23.26 8.97
N LYS A 132 -1.22 23.14 10.24
CA LYS A 132 -0.33 23.35 11.38
C LYS A 132 0.50 22.08 11.62
N PRO A 133 1.85 22.14 11.54
CA PRO A 133 2.69 20.99 11.82
C PRO A 133 2.71 20.67 13.32
N PHE A 134 3.02 19.42 13.65
CA PHE A 134 3.23 18.94 15.00
C PHE A 134 4.70 19.05 15.39
N LYS A 135 4.98 19.32 16.68
CA LYS A 135 6.34 19.17 17.21
C LYS A 135 6.63 17.71 17.51
N VAL A 136 7.73 17.22 16.97
CA VAL A 136 8.16 15.82 17.09
C VAL A 136 9.68 15.74 17.25
N ASP A 137 10.15 14.62 17.77
CA ASP A 137 11.51 14.14 17.53
C ASP A 137 11.50 13.32 16.25
N ALA A 138 12.44 13.59 15.35
CA ALA A 138 12.52 12.88 14.07
C ALA A 138 13.95 12.38 13.83
N GLN A 139 14.06 11.20 13.22
CA GLN A 139 15.34 10.61 12.83
C GLN A 139 15.23 10.03 11.43
N CYS A 140 16.10 10.48 10.52
CA CYS A 140 16.25 9.86 9.22
C CYS A 140 16.94 8.51 9.36
N VAL A 141 16.38 7.49 8.73
CA VAL A 141 16.93 6.15 8.62
C VAL A 141 16.92 5.72 7.16
N ARG A 142 17.89 4.92 6.74
CA ARG A 142 18.07 4.53 5.33
C ARG A 142 18.60 3.11 5.18
N SER A 143 18.37 2.58 3.99
CA SER A 143 19.02 1.37 3.50
C SER A 143 19.95 1.79 2.39
N VAL A 144 21.26 1.73 2.61
CA VAL A 144 22.26 2.09 1.60
C VAL A 144 23.53 1.26 1.74
N GLY A 145 24.32 1.17 0.68
CA GLY A 145 25.60 0.50 0.69
C GLY A 145 26.62 1.14 -0.26
N PRO A 146 27.79 0.49 -0.44
CA PRO A 146 28.84 0.99 -1.32
C PRO A 146 28.35 1.30 -2.74
N TRP A 147 27.47 0.46 -3.30
CA TRP A 147 26.99 0.62 -4.67
C TRP A 147 26.01 1.80 -4.85
N SER A 148 25.22 2.13 -3.83
CA SER A 148 24.10 3.07 -3.97
C SER A 148 24.39 4.46 -3.41
N ALA A 149 25.27 4.54 -2.40
CA ALA A 149 25.63 5.79 -1.73
C ALA A 149 27.13 5.87 -1.37
N GLY A 150 27.99 5.02 -1.94
CA GLY A 150 29.45 5.08 -1.78
C GLY A 150 29.92 4.99 -0.32
N THR A 151 29.09 4.42 0.57
CA THR A 151 29.45 4.21 1.97
C THR A 151 30.47 3.08 2.07
N ARG A 152 31.36 3.13 3.06
CA ARG A 152 32.33 2.04 3.30
C ARG A 152 31.66 0.76 3.81
N THR A 153 30.56 0.92 4.56
CA THR A 153 29.79 -0.17 5.15
C THR A 153 28.33 -0.08 4.68
N ILE A 154 27.63 -1.21 4.77
CA ILE A 154 26.18 -1.23 4.59
C ILE A 154 25.53 -0.53 5.79
N GLU A 155 24.55 0.31 5.51
CA GLU A 155 23.64 0.86 6.49
C GLU A 155 22.25 0.26 6.28
N SER A 156 21.72 -0.37 7.33
CA SER A 156 20.37 -0.96 7.38
C SER A 156 19.59 -0.36 8.56
N SER A 157 19.69 0.96 8.74
CA SER A 157 19.12 1.65 9.89
C SER A 157 17.58 1.59 9.90
N ILE A 158 16.95 1.44 8.73
CA ILE A 158 15.50 1.17 8.62
C ILE A 158 15.13 -0.16 9.28
N HIS A 159 15.83 -1.25 8.94
CA HIS A 159 15.55 -2.57 9.51
C HIS A 159 15.77 -2.59 11.02
N ASN A 160 16.82 -1.94 11.49
CA ASN A 160 17.09 -1.77 12.91
C ASN A 160 15.95 -1.00 13.62
N ALA A 161 15.45 0.07 13.01
CA ALA A 161 14.33 0.84 13.54
C ALA A 161 13.06 -0.02 13.63
N TYR A 162 12.72 -0.78 12.58
CA TYR A 162 11.59 -1.73 12.62
C TYR A 162 11.71 -2.70 13.81
N ILE A 163 12.86 -3.35 13.99
CA ILE A 163 13.09 -4.30 15.10
C ILE A 163 12.91 -3.60 16.45
N GLN A 164 13.55 -2.44 16.65
CA GLN A 164 13.52 -1.71 17.91
C GLN A 164 12.10 -1.26 18.27
N MET A 165 11.39 -0.68 17.30
CA MET A 165 10.02 -0.20 17.46
C MET A 165 9.05 -1.34 17.81
N ILE A 166 9.10 -2.47 17.07
CA ILE A 166 8.25 -3.63 17.36
C ILE A 166 8.56 -4.22 18.75
N THR A 167 9.84 -4.30 19.10
CA THR A 167 10.28 -4.80 20.42
C THR A 167 9.77 -3.91 21.56
N ALA A 168 9.78 -2.59 21.35
CA ALA A 168 9.36 -1.59 22.33
C ALA A 168 7.83 -1.47 22.48
N ALA A 169 7.05 -1.92 21.49
CA ALA A 169 5.59 -1.81 21.49
C ALA A 169 4.96 -2.40 22.76
N LYS A 170 3.94 -1.75 23.31
CA LYS A 170 3.26 -2.11 24.56
C LYS A 170 1.81 -2.53 24.36
N TYR A 171 1.08 -1.85 23.49
CA TYR A 171 -0.36 -1.99 23.34
C TYR A 171 -0.75 -2.48 21.95
N TYR A 172 -0.26 -1.83 20.89
CA TYR A 172 -0.56 -2.29 19.54
C TYR A 172 0.48 -1.87 18.51
N ILE A 173 0.40 -2.54 17.36
CA ILE A 173 1.16 -2.25 16.16
C ILE A 173 0.16 -2.11 15.01
N TYR A 174 0.29 -1.06 14.23
CA TYR A 174 -0.43 -0.89 12.98
C TYR A 174 0.56 -0.77 11.83
N ILE A 175 0.40 -1.56 10.79
CA ILE A 175 1.27 -1.59 9.61
C ILE A 175 0.42 -1.44 8.36
N GLU A 176 0.81 -0.50 7.49
CA GLU A 176 0.45 -0.56 6.07
C GLU A 176 1.71 -0.80 5.25
N ASN A 177 1.72 -1.83 4.41
CA ASN A 177 2.87 -2.09 3.57
C ASN A 177 2.47 -2.71 2.22
N GLN A 178 3.17 -2.33 1.15
CA GLN A 178 2.99 -2.98 -0.15
C GLN A 178 3.39 -4.46 -0.14
N PHE A 179 4.42 -4.82 0.63
CA PHE A 179 4.87 -6.20 0.75
C PHE A 179 4.99 -6.61 2.21
N PHE A 180 4.77 -7.90 2.48
CA PHE A 180 4.97 -8.50 3.78
C PHE A 180 5.72 -9.82 3.63
N ILE A 181 7.00 -9.72 3.26
CA ILE A 181 7.91 -10.85 3.03
C ILE A 181 8.93 -10.91 4.17
N THR A 182 8.64 -11.76 5.16
CA THR A 182 9.45 -11.93 6.37
C THR A 182 9.20 -13.32 6.97
N ILE A 183 10.06 -14.28 6.60
CA ILE A 183 9.88 -15.70 6.93
C ILE A 183 10.82 -16.09 8.08
N GLY A 184 10.28 -16.76 9.11
CA GLY A 184 11.08 -17.17 10.27
C GLY A 184 12.09 -18.27 9.95
N TYR A 185 13.35 -18.10 10.33
CA TYR A 185 14.40 -19.12 10.16
C TYR A 185 14.59 -19.60 8.70
N ASP A 186 14.24 -18.77 7.72
CA ASP A 186 14.43 -19.10 6.30
C ASP A 186 15.85 -18.71 5.84
N PRO A 187 16.53 -19.54 5.03
CA PRO A 187 17.87 -19.23 4.56
C PRO A 187 17.90 -18.14 3.47
N GLN A 188 16.78 -17.87 2.80
CA GLN A 188 16.68 -16.94 1.68
C GLN A 188 16.10 -15.58 2.09
N VAL A 189 15.20 -15.56 3.08
CA VAL A 189 14.63 -14.34 3.67
C VAL A 189 15.28 -14.05 5.02
N ARG A 190 16.05 -12.95 5.09
CA ARG A 190 16.95 -12.65 6.21
C ARG A 190 16.46 -11.54 7.12
N ASN A 191 15.56 -10.67 6.67
CA ASN A 191 15.00 -9.63 7.53
C ASN A 191 14.24 -10.26 8.71
N GLN A 192 14.23 -9.56 9.84
CA GLN A 192 13.78 -10.09 11.13
C GLN A 192 12.42 -9.53 11.58
N VAL A 193 11.66 -8.89 10.69
CA VAL A 193 10.40 -8.22 11.07
C VAL A 193 9.38 -9.22 11.63
N GLY A 194 9.10 -10.30 10.91
CA GLY A 194 8.17 -11.36 11.31
C GLY A 194 8.60 -12.12 12.54
N ASP A 195 9.90 -12.37 12.70
CA ASP A 195 10.46 -12.97 13.92
C ASP A 195 10.30 -12.05 15.14
N THR A 196 10.48 -10.74 14.96
CA THR A 196 10.28 -9.76 16.02
C THR A 196 8.79 -9.63 16.39
N LEU A 197 7.88 -9.65 15.41
CA LEU A 197 6.44 -9.71 15.64
C LEU A 197 6.03 -10.95 16.42
N PHE A 198 6.52 -12.13 16.02
CA PHE A 198 6.29 -13.38 16.73
C PHE A 198 6.69 -13.27 18.21
N ARG A 199 7.93 -12.84 18.49
CA ARG A 199 8.44 -12.67 19.87
C ARG A 199 7.63 -11.65 20.67
N ARG A 200 7.20 -10.55 20.03
CA ARG A 200 6.41 -9.53 20.70
C ARG A 200 5.03 -10.04 21.08
N ILE A 201 4.35 -10.76 20.18
CA ILE A 201 3.06 -11.40 20.47
C ILE A 201 3.22 -12.47 21.56
N GLU A 202 4.25 -13.31 21.46
CA GLU A 202 4.56 -14.32 22.47
C GLU A 202 4.77 -13.69 23.86
N ARG A 203 5.49 -12.58 23.94
CA ARG A 203 5.66 -11.82 25.19
C ARG A 203 4.33 -11.35 25.77
N ALA A 204 3.44 -10.79 24.94
CA ALA A 204 2.12 -10.35 25.38
C ALA A 204 1.28 -11.53 25.90
N HIS A 205 1.28 -12.65 25.17
CA HIS A 205 0.53 -13.84 25.55
C HIS A 205 1.01 -14.41 26.89
N LYS A 206 2.33 -14.60 27.05
CA LYS A 206 2.93 -15.09 28.31
C LYS A 206 2.64 -14.18 29.51
N SER A 207 2.50 -12.88 29.25
CA SER A 207 2.22 -11.87 30.29
C SER A 207 0.72 -11.59 30.49
N ASN A 208 -0.16 -12.30 29.75
CA ASN A 208 -1.60 -12.04 29.70
C ASN A 208 -1.95 -10.56 29.42
N GLU A 209 -1.14 -9.92 28.56
CA GLU A 209 -1.34 -8.53 28.14
C GLU A 209 -2.26 -8.46 26.93
N LYS A 210 -3.16 -7.48 26.94
CA LYS A 210 -3.97 -7.15 25.75
C LYS A 210 -3.06 -6.46 24.74
N PHE A 211 -2.82 -7.11 23.60
CA PHE A 211 -1.95 -6.61 22.54
C PHE A 211 -2.56 -6.89 21.17
N ARG A 212 -2.55 -5.91 20.26
CA ARG A 212 -3.13 -6.02 18.91
C ARG A 212 -2.13 -5.68 17.82
N VAL A 213 -2.19 -6.39 16.69
CA VAL A 213 -1.42 -6.14 15.49
C VAL A 213 -2.39 -6.07 14.31
N TYR A 214 -2.38 -4.94 13.63
CA TYR A 214 -3.16 -4.68 12.43
C TYR A 214 -2.20 -4.59 11.25
N ILE A 215 -2.42 -5.37 10.21
CA ILE A 215 -1.63 -5.32 8.98
C ILE A 215 -2.58 -5.06 7.81
N VAL A 216 -2.28 -4.05 7.00
CA VAL A 216 -3.01 -3.74 5.77
C VAL A 216 -2.02 -3.82 4.61
N ILE A 217 -2.29 -4.74 3.69
CA ILE A 217 -1.45 -5.02 2.51
C ILE A 217 -2.34 -5.12 1.25
N PRO A 218 -1.79 -4.93 0.03
CA PRO A 218 -2.62 -5.05 -1.17
C PRO A 218 -3.09 -6.49 -1.33
N LEU A 219 -4.35 -6.69 -1.75
CA LEU A 219 -4.95 -8.02 -1.89
C LEU A 219 -4.17 -8.90 -2.88
N LEU A 220 -3.58 -8.30 -3.92
CA LEU A 220 -2.64 -8.94 -4.83
C LEU A 220 -1.41 -8.03 -5.02
N PRO A 221 -0.22 -8.61 -5.30
CA PRO A 221 0.93 -7.85 -5.78
C PRO A 221 0.64 -7.15 -7.12
N GLY A 222 0.97 -5.88 -7.27
CA GLY A 222 0.65 -5.09 -8.47
C GLY A 222 1.66 -5.28 -9.60
N PHE A 223 1.46 -6.32 -10.40
CA PHE A 223 2.22 -6.62 -11.62
C PHE A 223 1.26 -6.98 -12.76
N ASP A 224 1.70 -6.79 -13.99
CA ASP A 224 1.00 -7.21 -15.22
C ASP A 224 1.28 -8.68 -15.58
N SER A 225 2.38 -9.25 -15.08
CA SER A 225 2.73 -10.68 -15.23
C SER A 225 2.14 -11.55 -14.12
N ILE A 226 1.30 -12.52 -14.50
CA ILE A 226 0.72 -13.52 -13.59
C ILE A 226 1.82 -14.31 -12.85
N ASN A 227 2.93 -14.64 -13.51
CA ASN A 227 4.04 -15.36 -12.87
C ASN A 227 4.72 -14.50 -11.79
N ALA A 228 4.88 -13.20 -12.03
CA ALA A 228 5.43 -12.28 -11.03
C ALA A 228 4.48 -12.12 -9.83
N VAL A 229 3.17 -12.01 -10.09
CA VAL A 229 2.13 -12.00 -9.05
C VAL A 229 2.23 -13.27 -8.19
N GLN A 230 2.31 -14.44 -8.82
CA GLN A 230 2.44 -15.73 -8.12
C GLN A 230 3.72 -15.81 -7.29
N ALA A 231 4.88 -15.44 -7.87
CA ALA A 231 6.17 -15.48 -7.17
C ALA A 231 6.16 -14.65 -5.89
N VAL A 232 5.65 -13.41 -5.97
CA VAL A 232 5.61 -12.51 -4.82
C VAL A 232 4.55 -12.94 -3.81
N LEU A 233 3.37 -13.35 -4.28
CA LEU A 233 2.32 -13.90 -3.42
C LEU A 233 2.83 -15.12 -2.64
N PHE A 234 3.70 -15.94 -3.23
CA PHE A 234 4.24 -17.13 -2.58
C PHE A 234 5.04 -16.77 -1.33
N PHE A 235 5.90 -15.75 -1.44
CA PHE A 235 6.68 -15.28 -0.30
C PHE A 235 5.83 -14.54 0.74
N ILE A 236 4.81 -13.80 0.32
CA ILE A 236 3.83 -13.20 1.25
C ILE A 236 3.13 -14.30 2.04
N MET A 237 2.58 -15.31 1.38
CA MET A 237 1.88 -16.40 2.05
C MET A 237 2.81 -17.23 2.93
N ARG A 238 4.08 -17.48 2.52
CA ARG A 238 5.08 -18.12 3.40
C ARG A 238 5.46 -17.30 4.63
N SER A 239 5.27 -15.99 4.59
CA SER A 239 5.48 -15.11 5.74
C SER A 239 4.29 -15.17 6.70
N ILE A 240 3.07 -15.32 6.16
CA ILE A 240 1.83 -15.25 6.93
C ILE A 240 1.38 -16.62 7.44
N THR A 241 0.96 -17.54 6.56
CA THR A 241 0.27 -18.79 6.92
C THR A 241 0.90 -20.07 6.35
N LYS A 242 1.71 -19.99 5.29
CA LYS A 242 2.19 -21.15 4.54
C LYS A 242 3.53 -21.66 5.04
N GLY A 243 3.56 -22.92 5.48
CA GLY A 243 4.75 -23.59 5.99
C GLY A 243 5.05 -23.28 7.46
N ASP A 244 5.88 -24.14 8.05
CA ASP A 244 6.16 -24.17 9.49
C ASP A 244 6.84 -22.92 10.06
N SER A 245 7.51 -22.19 9.17
CA SER A 245 8.23 -20.94 9.47
C SER A 245 7.37 -19.69 9.39
N SER A 246 6.13 -19.80 8.89
CA SER A 246 5.20 -18.68 8.78
C SER A 246 4.75 -18.17 10.14
N LEU A 247 4.41 -16.89 10.22
CA LEU A 247 4.06 -16.23 11.48
C LEU A 247 2.89 -16.92 12.20
N PHE A 248 1.81 -17.24 11.47
CA PHE A 248 0.62 -17.87 12.06
C PHE A 248 0.93 -19.29 12.55
N LYS A 249 1.63 -20.11 11.75
CA LYS A 249 1.98 -21.48 12.17
C LYS A 249 2.92 -21.50 13.38
N ARG A 250 3.83 -20.55 13.48
CA ARG A 250 4.69 -20.42 14.65
C ARG A 250 3.90 -20.04 15.90
N LEU A 251 2.96 -19.11 15.80
CA LEU A 251 2.06 -18.74 16.90
C LEU A 251 1.20 -19.93 17.36
N GLU A 252 0.57 -20.63 16.41
CA GLU A 252 -0.23 -21.84 16.69
C GLU A 252 0.60 -22.91 17.41
N LYS A 253 1.83 -23.19 16.93
CA LYS A 253 2.76 -24.15 17.57
C LYS A 253 3.17 -23.74 18.98
N ALA A 254 3.21 -22.44 19.27
CA ALA A 254 3.47 -21.91 20.60
C ALA A 254 2.23 -21.91 21.51
N GLY A 255 1.08 -22.41 21.04
CA GLY A 255 -0.18 -22.41 21.78
C GLY A 255 -0.88 -21.04 21.81
N ILE A 256 -0.50 -20.12 20.92
CA ILE A 256 -1.02 -18.75 20.86
C ILE A 256 -2.06 -18.67 19.72
N PRO A 257 -3.34 -18.40 20.01
CA PRO A 257 -4.35 -18.20 18.97
C PRO A 257 -4.05 -16.91 18.17
N PRO A 258 -3.67 -16.98 16.87
CA PRO A 258 -3.26 -15.79 16.13
C PRO A 258 -4.36 -14.72 16.06
N ASN A 259 -5.61 -15.15 15.87
CA ASN A 259 -6.77 -14.27 15.76
C ASN A 259 -7.01 -13.38 17.00
N ASP A 260 -6.44 -13.74 18.15
CA ASP A 260 -6.51 -12.94 19.38
C ASP A 260 -5.43 -11.85 19.45
N TYR A 261 -4.50 -11.78 18.51
CA TYR A 261 -3.40 -10.82 18.54
C TYR A 261 -3.15 -10.12 17.21
N ILE A 262 -3.32 -10.80 16.08
CA ILE A 262 -2.98 -10.29 14.76
C ILE A 262 -4.14 -10.47 13.78
N SER A 263 -4.39 -9.43 12.97
CA SER A 263 -5.32 -9.49 11.84
C SER A 263 -4.72 -8.81 10.62
N ILE A 264 -4.97 -9.40 9.45
CA ILE A 264 -4.48 -8.93 8.17
C ILE A 264 -5.65 -8.57 7.28
N PHE A 265 -5.56 -7.42 6.63
CA PHE A 265 -6.61 -6.83 5.84
C PHE A 265 -6.08 -6.39 4.48
N GLY A 266 -6.99 -6.26 3.52
CA GLY A 266 -6.78 -5.53 2.28
C GLY A 266 -7.82 -4.42 2.12
N MET A 267 -7.81 -3.76 0.97
CA MET A 267 -8.79 -2.74 0.64
C MET A 267 -9.39 -2.95 -0.75
N ARG A 268 -10.69 -2.66 -0.87
CA ARG A 268 -11.45 -2.81 -2.11
C ARG A 268 -12.54 -1.75 -2.18
N THR A 269 -12.87 -1.32 -3.39
CA THR A 269 -13.99 -0.40 -3.66
C THR A 269 -14.84 -0.88 -4.84
N HIS A 270 -15.98 -0.24 -5.06
CA HIS A 270 -16.85 -0.45 -6.20
C HIS A 270 -17.48 0.85 -6.67
N ASP A 271 -17.91 0.87 -7.94
CA ASP A 271 -18.68 1.97 -8.50
C ASP A 271 -19.48 1.50 -9.73
N ILE A 272 -20.18 2.42 -10.38
CA ILE A 272 -20.87 2.23 -11.66
C ILE A 272 -20.03 2.85 -12.77
N LEU A 273 -19.53 2.02 -13.68
CA LEU A 273 -18.80 2.43 -14.87
C LEU A 273 -19.64 2.18 -16.12
N MET A 274 -20.05 3.24 -16.81
CA MET A 274 -20.88 3.17 -18.02
C MET A 274 -22.12 2.28 -17.83
N GLY A 275 -22.81 2.45 -16.70
CA GLY A 275 -24.00 1.68 -16.34
C GLY A 275 -23.75 0.27 -15.80
N ARG A 276 -22.49 -0.16 -15.68
CA ARG A 276 -22.11 -1.49 -15.18
C ARG A 276 -21.52 -1.40 -13.79
N LEU A 277 -21.92 -2.29 -12.89
CA LEU A 277 -21.25 -2.42 -11.59
C LEU A 277 -19.83 -2.97 -11.80
N VAL A 278 -18.85 -2.27 -11.25
CA VAL A 278 -17.43 -2.66 -11.27
C VAL A 278 -16.86 -2.63 -9.85
N THR A 279 -15.83 -3.43 -9.60
CA THR A 279 -15.06 -3.41 -8.34
C THR A 279 -13.59 -3.49 -8.66
N GLU A 280 -12.76 -2.86 -7.81
CA GLU A 280 -11.32 -2.95 -7.91
C GLU A 280 -10.66 -2.94 -6.52
N ILE A 281 -9.52 -3.61 -6.41
CA ILE A 281 -8.60 -3.57 -5.27
C ILE A 281 -8.09 -2.14 -5.14
N ILE A 282 -8.07 -1.60 -3.93
CA ILE A 282 -7.30 -0.39 -3.64
C ILE A 282 -5.87 -0.83 -3.36
N TYR A 283 -4.94 -0.41 -4.21
CA TYR A 283 -3.55 -0.82 -4.10
C TYR A 283 -2.87 -0.08 -2.94
N VAL A 284 -2.61 -0.83 -1.88
CA VAL A 284 -1.86 -0.35 -0.71
C VAL A 284 -0.39 -0.29 -1.10
N HIS A 285 0.07 0.91 -1.40
CA HIS A 285 1.46 1.21 -1.69
C HIS A 285 2.19 1.85 -0.51
N SER A 286 1.49 2.16 0.58
CA SER A 286 2.08 2.67 1.83
C SER A 286 3.29 1.86 2.29
N LYS A 287 4.20 2.51 3.02
CA LYS A 287 5.21 1.84 3.86
C LYS A 287 5.26 2.56 5.22
N LEU A 288 4.29 2.22 6.06
CA LEU A 288 3.98 2.89 7.31
C LEU A 288 3.90 1.86 8.45
N MET A 289 4.48 2.19 9.61
CA MET A 289 4.20 1.49 10.86
C MET A 289 3.99 2.48 12.00
N ILE A 290 2.90 2.30 12.75
CA ILE A 290 2.53 3.11 13.92
C ILE A 290 2.55 2.19 15.15
N ILE A 291 3.20 2.65 16.22
CA ILE A 291 3.31 1.95 17.50
C ILE A 291 2.67 2.80 18.60
N ASP A 292 1.71 2.22 19.31
CA ASP A 292 1.14 2.75 20.55
C ASP A 292 0.66 4.22 20.51
N ASP A 293 0.24 4.72 19.35
CA ASP A 293 -0.03 6.14 19.07
C ASP A 293 1.12 7.07 19.56
N ARG A 294 2.38 6.63 19.47
CA ARG A 294 3.56 7.33 20.01
C ARG A 294 4.72 7.44 19.05
N MET A 295 4.92 6.41 18.24
CA MET A 295 6.03 6.32 17.30
C MET A 295 5.50 5.94 15.92
N VAL A 296 6.06 6.55 14.88
CA VAL A 296 5.77 6.26 13.48
C VAL A 296 7.08 6.05 12.74
N ILE A 297 7.13 5.07 11.83
CA ILE A 297 8.12 5.03 10.76
C ILE A 297 7.38 5.06 9.43
N CYS A 298 7.79 5.95 8.54
CA CYS A 298 7.18 6.11 7.22
C CYS A 298 8.26 6.48 6.19
N GLY A 299 8.15 5.93 4.98
CA GLY A 299 9.06 6.22 3.87
C GLY A 299 8.87 5.25 2.71
N SER A 300 9.97 4.82 2.08
CA SER A 300 9.93 3.99 0.87
C SER A 300 10.09 2.49 1.11
N ALA A 301 10.63 2.08 2.27
CA ALA A 301 11.05 0.71 2.49
C ALA A 301 9.91 -0.28 2.72
N ASN A 302 9.80 -1.25 1.82
CA ASN A 302 8.89 -2.37 1.97
C ASN A 302 9.35 -3.34 3.08
N ILE A 303 8.43 -4.14 3.63
CA ILE A 303 8.80 -5.27 4.49
C ILE A 303 9.21 -6.43 3.59
N ASN A 304 10.45 -6.39 3.12
CA ASN A 304 11.13 -7.41 2.33
C ASN A 304 12.65 -7.23 2.47
N ASP A 305 13.44 -8.22 2.07
CA ASP A 305 14.90 -8.12 2.15
C ASP A 305 15.47 -7.07 1.18
N ARG A 306 14.82 -6.87 0.03
CA ARG A 306 15.17 -5.84 -0.96
C ARG A 306 15.27 -4.45 -0.36
N SER A 307 14.29 -4.06 0.45
CA SER A 307 14.26 -2.74 1.06
C SER A 307 15.00 -2.70 2.41
N LEU A 308 15.05 -3.80 3.17
CA LEU A 308 15.52 -3.76 4.57
C LEU A 308 17.01 -4.07 4.78
N LEU A 309 17.65 -4.84 3.89
CA LEU A 309 19.03 -5.30 4.14
C LEU A 309 20.13 -4.28 3.81
N GLY A 310 19.82 -3.13 3.20
CA GLY A 310 20.80 -2.09 2.84
C GLY A 310 21.73 -2.40 1.67
N GLN A 311 21.96 -3.69 1.38
CA GLN A 311 22.82 -4.16 0.29
C GLN A 311 22.11 -4.31 -1.06
N ARG A 312 20.78 -4.22 -1.07
CA ARG A 312 19.94 -4.26 -2.28
C ARG A 312 19.48 -2.83 -2.58
N ASP A 313 18.19 -2.57 -2.69
CA ASP A 313 17.65 -1.26 -3.07
C ASP A 313 18.01 -0.17 -2.04
N SER A 314 18.20 1.06 -2.53
CA SER A 314 18.42 2.21 -1.66
C SER A 314 17.08 2.76 -1.18
N GLU A 315 16.86 2.80 0.13
CA GLU A 315 15.60 3.23 0.73
C GLU A 315 15.80 4.34 1.76
N PHE A 316 14.74 5.09 2.03
CA PHE A 316 14.74 6.16 3.02
C PHE A 316 13.42 6.20 3.79
N CYS A 317 13.51 6.33 5.11
CA CYS A 317 12.37 6.52 6.00
C CYS A 317 12.70 7.59 7.06
N VAL A 318 11.66 8.10 7.71
CA VAL A 318 11.78 8.92 8.91
C VAL A 318 11.06 8.21 10.05
N VAL A 319 11.77 8.04 11.15
CA VAL A 319 11.19 7.65 12.44
C VAL A 319 10.77 8.92 13.17
N ILE A 320 9.56 8.96 13.67
CA ILE A 320 8.94 10.10 14.36
C ILE A 320 8.51 9.62 15.74
N ASN A 321 8.87 10.38 16.77
CA ASN A 321 8.35 10.26 18.13
C ASN A 321 7.63 11.56 18.50
N ASP A 322 6.41 11.46 19.01
CA ASP A 322 5.64 12.64 19.41
C ASP A 322 6.25 13.37 20.61
N ARG A 323 6.36 14.70 20.51
CA ARG A 323 6.63 15.58 21.66
C ARG A 323 5.35 16.21 22.21
N GLU A 324 4.31 16.30 21.39
CA GLU A 324 3.00 16.80 21.80
C GLU A 324 2.10 15.64 22.18
N GLU A 325 1.60 15.65 23.41
CA GLU A 325 0.80 14.56 23.93
C GLU A 325 -0.64 14.99 24.27
N GLU A 326 -1.55 14.02 24.20
CA GLU A 326 -2.93 14.12 24.65
C GLU A 326 -3.34 12.86 25.43
N ASP A 327 -4.51 12.92 26.07
CA ASP A 327 -5.08 11.74 26.71
C ASP A 327 -5.71 10.85 25.63
N GLY A 328 -5.21 9.63 25.56
CA GLY A 328 -5.77 8.53 24.77
C GLY A 328 -6.31 7.43 25.66
N ARG A 329 -6.74 6.33 25.05
CA ARG A 329 -7.33 5.20 25.77
C ARG A 329 -6.84 3.89 25.17
N PHE A 330 -6.33 2.99 26.00
CA PHE A 330 -5.98 1.63 25.59
C PHE A 330 -6.59 0.63 26.57
N ASN A 331 -7.51 -0.20 26.07
CA ASN A 331 -8.25 -1.22 26.80
C ASN A 331 -8.98 -0.62 28.01
N GLY A 332 -9.69 0.49 27.77
CA GLY A 332 -10.42 1.26 28.78
C GLY A 332 -9.55 2.11 29.71
N LYS A 333 -8.22 1.98 29.67
CA LYS A 333 -7.31 2.74 30.54
C LYS A 333 -6.84 4.02 29.86
N THR A 334 -6.90 5.14 30.57
CA THR A 334 -6.31 6.40 30.09
C THR A 334 -4.80 6.26 29.99
N VAL A 335 -4.26 6.63 28.84
CA VAL A 335 -2.82 6.61 28.55
C VAL A 335 -2.41 7.92 27.87
N ARG A 336 -1.15 8.33 28.04
CA ARG A 336 -0.60 9.47 27.30
C ARG A 336 -0.16 9.02 25.92
N VAL A 337 -0.81 9.55 24.89
CA VAL A 337 -0.52 9.28 23.47
C VAL A 337 -0.02 10.54 22.79
N GLY A 338 0.68 10.37 21.67
CA GLY A 338 1.18 11.43 20.83
C GLY A 338 0.10 11.98 19.89
N LYS A 339 0.03 13.29 19.73
CA LYS A 339 -1.02 13.93 18.90
C LYS A 339 -0.84 13.64 17.42
N PHE A 340 0.41 13.60 16.93
CA PHE A 340 0.69 13.31 15.53
C PHE A 340 0.33 11.85 15.20
N CYS A 341 0.92 10.90 15.94
CA CYS A 341 0.72 9.47 15.72
C CYS A 341 -0.75 9.07 15.91
N SER A 342 -1.40 9.55 16.99
CA SER A 342 -2.81 9.25 17.26
C SER A 342 -3.69 9.74 16.12
N SER A 343 -3.57 11.02 15.74
CA SER A 343 -4.42 11.62 14.72
C SER A 343 -4.26 10.94 13.35
N TRP A 344 -3.04 10.52 12.99
CA TRP A 344 -2.79 9.78 11.77
C TRP A 344 -3.52 8.43 11.78
N ARG A 345 -3.33 7.63 12.83
CA ARG A 345 -4.02 6.34 12.96
C ARG A 345 -5.55 6.50 13.01
N ARG A 346 -6.07 7.55 13.67
CA ARG A 346 -7.52 7.84 13.68
C ARG A 346 -8.07 8.08 12.28
N LYS A 347 -7.35 8.84 11.45
CA LYS A 347 -7.75 9.13 10.06
C LYS A 347 -7.77 7.86 9.21
N LEU A 348 -6.76 7.02 9.34
CA LEU A 348 -6.69 5.74 8.65
C LEU A 348 -7.85 4.82 9.04
N PHE A 349 -8.11 4.67 10.34
CA PHE A 349 -9.22 3.84 10.81
C PHE A 349 -10.57 4.39 10.36
N ALA A 350 -10.77 5.72 10.43
CA ALA A 350 -11.99 6.37 9.97
C ALA A 350 -12.23 6.13 8.48
N MET A 351 -11.19 6.28 7.64
CA MET A 351 -11.27 6.02 6.20
C MET A 351 -11.58 4.54 5.90
N GLN A 352 -10.80 3.63 6.50
CA GLN A 352 -10.93 2.18 6.28
C GLN A 352 -12.29 1.64 6.72
N LEU A 353 -12.84 2.19 7.81
CA LEU A 353 -14.14 1.81 8.34
C LEU A 353 -15.29 2.68 7.81
N GLY A 354 -15.03 3.69 6.96
CA GLY A 354 -16.06 4.58 6.44
C GLY A 354 -16.80 5.37 7.53
N ILE A 355 -16.12 5.72 8.61
CA ILE A 355 -16.68 6.47 9.75
C ILE A 355 -16.30 7.93 9.61
N GLN A 356 -17.22 8.83 9.97
CA GLN A 356 -16.91 10.26 10.03
C GLN A 356 -15.87 10.55 11.12
N PHE A 357 -14.74 11.11 10.70
CA PHE A 357 -13.60 11.40 11.58
C PHE A 357 -13.97 12.31 12.77
N GLU A 358 -14.81 13.32 12.53
CA GLU A 358 -15.16 14.35 13.51
C GLU A 358 -16.21 13.89 14.53
N ASN A 359 -16.98 12.83 14.24
CA ASN A 359 -18.06 12.36 15.10
C ASN A 359 -18.37 10.86 14.89
N PRO A 360 -17.53 9.95 15.43
CA PRO A 360 -17.76 8.51 15.32
C PRO A 360 -18.92 8.09 16.23
N LYS A 361 -20.16 8.22 15.77
CA LYS A 361 -21.36 8.00 16.60
C LYS A 361 -21.59 6.55 17.05
N ASN A 362 -20.88 5.57 16.46
CA ASN A 362 -21.22 4.15 16.57
C ASN A 362 -20.10 3.25 17.11
N ILE A 363 -18.85 3.71 17.17
CA ILE A 363 -17.73 2.92 17.69
C ILE A 363 -16.61 3.85 18.16
N ASP A 364 -16.00 3.53 19.30
CA ASP A 364 -14.84 4.27 19.81
C ASP A 364 -13.58 3.88 19.04
N ILE A 365 -13.21 4.70 18.05
CA ILE A 365 -11.96 4.52 17.29
C ILE A 365 -10.73 5.01 18.06
N THR A 366 -10.88 5.58 19.27
CA THR A 366 -9.78 6.09 20.08
C THR A 366 -9.10 5.01 20.93
N ASP A 367 -9.76 3.85 21.11
CA ASP A 367 -9.21 2.67 21.78
C ASP A 367 -8.93 1.51 20.81
N PRO A 368 -7.76 1.52 20.13
CA PRO A 368 -7.37 0.52 19.14
C PRO A 368 -7.04 -0.86 19.74
N VAL A 369 -7.18 -1.09 21.05
CA VAL A 369 -6.87 -2.41 21.64
C VAL A 369 -8.06 -3.08 22.30
N SER A 370 -9.13 -2.33 22.54
CA SER A 370 -10.38 -2.86 23.09
C SER A 370 -10.92 -4.02 22.24
N ASP A 371 -11.50 -5.01 22.92
CA ASP A 371 -12.12 -6.15 22.24
C ASP A 371 -13.30 -5.69 21.36
N GLU A 372 -14.03 -4.66 21.80
CA GLU A 372 -15.12 -4.06 21.05
C GLU A 372 -14.62 -3.50 19.70
N PHE A 373 -13.62 -2.62 19.71
CA PHE A 373 -13.09 -2.03 18.49
C PHE A 373 -12.42 -3.07 17.58
N TYR A 374 -11.59 -3.96 18.14
CA TYR A 374 -10.90 -4.99 17.37
C TYR A 374 -11.90 -5.95 16.69
N ASN A 375 -12.95 -6.37 17.39
CA ASN A 375 -14.01 -7.21 16.81
C ASN A 375 -14.85 -6.44 15.79
N TYR A 376 -15.15 -5.15 16.04
CA TYR A 376 -15.86 -4.31 15.10
C TYR A 376 -15.12 -4.20 13.77
N PHE A 377 -13.82 -3.90 13.82
CA PHE A 377 -12.97 -3.77 12.63
C PHE A 377 -12.99 -5.06 11.79
N ARG A 378 -12.77 -6.22 12.43
CA ARG A 378 -12.83 -7.53 11.77
C ARG A 378 -14.21 -7.83 11.19
N ASN A 379 -15.28 -7.49 11.90
CA ASN A 379 -16.64 -7.73 11.43
C ASN A 379 -16.99 -6.88 10.20
N VAL A 380 -16.55 -5.62 10.15
CA VAL A 380 -16.69 -4.76 8.95
C VAL A 380 -15.94 -5.39 7.78
N ALA A 381 -14.67 -5.76 7.99
CA ALA A 381 -13.84 -6.41 6.97
C ALA A 381 -14.51 -7.69 6.42
N ARG A 382 -14.95 -8.59 7.30
CA ARG A 382 -15.62 -9.85 6.93
C ARG A 382 -16.93 -9.63 6.19
N LYS A 383 -17.76 -8.71 6.68
CA LYS A 383 -19.03 -8.36 6.03
C LYS A 383 -18.78 -7.83 4.62
N ASN A 384 -17.80 -6.94 4.46
CA ASN A 384 -17.45 -6.39 3.16
C ASN A 384 -16.94 -7.49 2.21
N THR A 385 -16.03 -8.36 2.67
CA THR A 385 -15.53 -9.50 1.88
C THR A 385 -16.67 -10.36 1.36
N LEU A 386 -17.59 -10.78 2.23
CA LEU A 386 -18.70 -11.64 1.85
C LEU A 386 -19.64 -10.97 0.81
N ILE A 387 -19.90 -9.67 0.95
CA ILE A 387 -20.70 -8.92 -0.03
C ILE A 387 -19.96 -8.83 -1.37
N TYR A 388 -18.67 -8.53 -1.37
CA TYR A 388 -17.88 -8.45 -2.60
C TYR A 388 -17.80 -9.79 -3.33
N GLU A 389 -17.55 -10.89 -2.60
CA GLU A 389 -17.54 -12.24 -3.17
C GLU A 389 -18.90 -12.62 -3.75
N GLU A 390 -20.00 -12.30 -3.06
CA GLU A 390 -21.35 -12.63 -3.54
C GLU A 390 -21.75 -11.80 -4.77
N VAL A 391 -21.40 -10.51 -4.80
CA VAL A 391 -21.81 -9.61 -5.87
C VAL A 391 -20.96 -9.78 -7.12
N PHE A 392 -19.64 -9.90 -6.95
CA PHE A 392 -18.66 -9.82 -8.04
C PHE A 392 -17.86 -11.10 -8.27
N SER A 393 -17.94 -12.11 -7.39
CA SER A 393 -17.03 -13.26 -7.40
C SER A 393 -15.56 -12.83 -7.44
N THR A 394 -15.17 -11.96 -6.51
CA THR A 394 -13.83 -11.36 -6.49
C THR A 394 -12.73 -12.37 -6.23
N VAL A 395 -11.60 -12.19 -6.92
CA VAL A 395 -10.31 -12.82 -6.62
C VAL A 395 -9.40 -11.74 -6.02
N PRO A 396 -8.54 -12.06 -5.03
CA PRO A 396 -8.36 -13.37 -4.37
C PRO A 396 -9.44 -13.66 -3.32
N THR A 397 -9.63 -14.94 -2.99
CA THR A 397 -10.65 -15.44 -2.03
C THR A 397 -10.22 -16.77 -1.41
N ASP A 398 -10.59 -17.02 -0.15
CA ASP A 398 -10.34 -18.30 0.55
C ASP A 398 -11.16 -19.47 -0.01
N ARG A 399 -12.10 -19.21 -0.93
CA ARG A 399 -12.85 -20.27 -1.65
C ARG A 399 -12.00 -20.99 -2.69
N ILE A 400 -10.92 -20.36 -3.17
CA ILE A 400 -10.02 -20.92 -4.17
C ILE A 400 -8.74 -21.36 -3.46
N ARG A 401 -8.60 -22.66 -3.28
CA ARG A 401 -7.44 -23.33 -2.66
C ARG A 401 -6.44 -23.84 -3.70
N ARG A 402 -6.89 -24.01 -4.96
CA ARG A 402 -6.13 -24.58 -6.09
C ARG A 402 -6.28 -23.79 -7.37
N PHE A 403 -5.32 -23.92 -8.28
CA PHE A 403 -5.34 -23.19 -9.56
C PHE A 403 -6.51 -23.57 -10.46
N ASN A 404 -6.85 -24.86 -10.51
CA ASN A 404 -7.94 -25.36 -11.34
C ASN A 404 -9.31 -24.79 -10.92
N GLN A 405 -9.47 -24.35 -9.67
CA GLN A 405 -10.70 -23.74 -9.16
C GLN A 405 -10.88 -22.29 -9.64
N ILE A 406 -9.84 -21.62 -10.15
CA ILE A 406 -9.93 -20.23 -10.60
C ILE A 406 -10.88 -20.11 -11.79
N ALA A 407 -10.73 -20.97 -12.81
CA ALA A 407 -11.57 -20.94 -14.00
C ALA A 407 -13.03 -21.22 -13.64
N GLU A 408 -13.26 -22.27 -12.84
CA GLU A 408 -14.60 -22.64 -12.35
C GLU A 408 -15.26 -21.50 -11.58
N TYR A 409 -14.52 -20.81 -10.71
CA TYR A 409 -15.02 -19.69 -9.92
C TYR A 409 -15.31 -18.45 -10.78
N ASN A 410 -14.46 -18.16 -11.76
CA ASN A 410 -14.64 -17.02 -12.67
C ASN A 410 -15.85 -17.19 -13.60
N ASP A 411 -16.17 -18.43 -13.97
CA ASP A 411 -17.31 -18.78 -14.83
C ASP A 411 -18.65 -18.82 -14.09
N MET A 412 -18.64 -18.77 -12.74
CA MET A 412 -19.88 -18.72 -11.97
C MET A 412 -20.70 -17.45 -12.32
N PRO A 413 -22.04 -17.57 -12.45
CA PRO A 413 -22.90 -16.42 -12.66
C PRO A 413 -22.73 -15.39 -11.55
N LYS A 414 -22.32 -14.17 -11.90
CA LYS A 414 -22.09 -13.08 -10.95
C LYS A 414 -23.39 -12.33 -10.71
N MET A 415 -23.73 -12.04 -9.46
CA MET A 415 -24.98 -11.32 -9.13
C MET A 415 -25.05 -9.95 -9.79
N LYS A 416 -23.91 -9.27 -9.96
CA LYS A 416 -23.84 -8.00 -10.71
C LYS A 416 -24.44 -8.07 -12.11
N ASP A 417 -24.41 -9.26 -12.73
CA ASP A 417 -24.88 -9.51 -14.11
C ASP A 417 -26.27 -10.15 -14.11
N THR A 418 -26.56 -11.06 -13.17
CA THR A 418 -27.83 -11.80 -13.11
C THR A 418 -28.95 -11.07 -12.38
N ASP A 419 -28.65 -10.28 -11.34
CA ASP A 419 -29.59 -9.43 -10.61
C ASP A 419 -28.93 -8.11 -10.17
N PRO A 420 -28.76 -7.15 -11.10
CA PRO A 420 -28.10 -5.88 -10.82
C PRO A 420 -28.82 -5.04 -9.73
N ILE A 421 -30.14 -5.19 -9.58
CA ILE A 421 -30.93 -4.44 -8.60
C ILE A 421 -30.63 -4.96 -7.19
N GLN A 422 -30.63 -6.29 -7.01
CA GLN A 422 -30.25 -6.89 -5.73
C GLN A 422 -28.77 -6.66 -5.42
N ALA A 423 -27.88 -6.73 -6.44
CA ALA A 423 -26.48 -6.40 -6.30
C ALA A 423 -26.30 -4.98 -5.72
N GLN A 424 -26.92 -3.96 -6.32
CA GLN A 424 -26.89 -2.58 -5.79
C GLN A 424 -27.44 -2.49 -4.36
N LYS A 425 -28.52 -3.20 -4.05
CA LYS A 425 -29.09 -3.21 -2.69
C LYS A 425 -28.10 -3.79 -1.66
N LYS A 426 -27.39 -4.87 -2.00
CA LYS A 426 -26.36 -5.46 -1.13
C LYS A 426 -25.16 -4.55 -0.97
N LEU A 427 -24.72 -3.90 -2.04
CA LEU A 427 -23.58 -2.98 -2.02
C LEU A 427 -23.79 -1.77 -1.11
N ARG A 428 -25.04 -1.32 -0.89
CA ARG A 428 -25.37 -0.32 0.14
C ARG A 428 -25.04 -0.77 1.57
N GLY A 429 -24.83 -2.07 1.77
CA GLY A 429 -24.39 -2.65 3.03
C GLY A 429 -22.87 -2.61 3.26
N ILE A 430 -22.07 -2.26 2.24
CA ILE A 430 -20.63 -2.06 2.38
C ILE A 430 -20.38 -0.85 3.29
N GLN A 431 -19.41 -0.98 4.17
CA GLN A 431 -18.99 0.10 5.05
C GLN A 431 -17.47 0.29 4.95
N GLY A 432 -17.03 1.49 4.58
CA GLY A 432 -15.62 1.77 4.41
C GLY A 432 -14.99 1.01 3.25
N LEU A 433 -13.69 0.77 3.34
CA LEU A 433 -12.85 0.21 2.28
C LEU A 433 -12.23 -1.13 2.65
N VAL A 434 -12.24 -1.48 3.93
CA VAL A 434 -11.50 -2.64 4.45
C VAL A 434 -12.19 -3.95 4.13
N VAL A 435 -11.40 -4.96 3.78
CA VAL A 435 -11.83 -6.36 3.59
C VAL A 435 -10.83 -7.29 4.26
N GLU A 436 -11.25 -8.51 4.58
CA GLU A 436 -10.33 -9.54 5.07
C GLU A 436 -9.28 -9.88 4.00
N TYR A 437 -8.04 -10.09 4.42
CA TYR A 437 -7.02 -10.65 3.54
C TYR A 437 -7.22 -12.17 3.46
N PRO A 438 -7.30 -12.77 2.25
CA PRO A 438 -7.56 -14.21 2.12
C PRO A 438 -6.32 -15.02 2.53
N LEU A 439 -6.40 -15.65 3.70
CA LEU A 439 -5.29 -16.37 4.33
C LEU A 439 -5.02 -17.75 3.73
N TYR A 440 -5.94 -18.25 2.91
CA TYR A 440 -5.96 -19.60 2.35
C TYR A 440 -6.07 -19.63 0.82
N PHE A 441 -6.04 -18.47 0.16
CA PHE A 441 -6.01 -18.40 -1.30
C PHE A 441 -4.79 -19.15 -1.85
N LEU A 442 -5.05 -20.16 -2.69
CA LEU A 442 -4.04 -21.02 -3.32
C LEU A 442 -3.08 -21.73 -2.33
N ASP A 443 -3.49 -21.95 -1.08
CA ASP A 443 -2.58 -22.52 -0.07
C ASP A 443 -2.24 -24.01 -0.29
N GLU A 444 -3.00 -24.72 -1.13
CA GLU A 444 -2.75 -26.12 -1.52
C GLU A 444 -1.84 -26.26 -2.75
N GLU A 445 -1.39 -25.16 -3.34
CA GLU A 445 -0.53 -25.14 -4.54
C GLU A 445 0.89 -24.70 -4.19
N ASP A 446 1.92 -25.22 -4.86
CA ASP A 446 3.26 -24.61 -4.84
C ASP A 446 3.47 -23.82 -6.13
N TYR A 447 3.40 -22.49 -6.02
CA TYR A 447 3.29 -21.58 -7.14
C TYR A 447 4.53 -20.70 -7.33
N LEU A 448 5.69 -21.22 -6.96
CA LEU A 448 6.93 -20.68 -7.52
C LEU A 448 6.90 -20.87 -9.04
N PRO A 449 7.24 -19.82 -9.83
CA PRO A 449 7.26 -19.93 -11.27
C PRO A 449 8.17 -21.08 -11.74
N SER A 450 7.70 -21.84 -12.73
CA SER A 450 8.48 -22.94 -13.31
C SER A 450 9.79 -22.42 -13.90
N ILE A 451 10.87 -23.21 -13.81
CA ILE A 451 12.17 -22.91 -14.42
C ILE A 451 12.11 -22.72 -15.94
N ASN A 452 10.99 -23.09 -16.58
CA ASN A 452 10.76 -22.84 -18.00
C ASN A 452 10.19 -21.44 -18.29
N THR A 453 9.95 -20.62 -17.27
CA THR A 453 9.46 -19.24 -17.39
C THR A 453 10.59 -18.24 -17.10
N PRO A 454 10.56 -17.01 -17.66
CA PRO A 454 11.51 -15.96 -17.29
C PRO A 454 11.56 -15.73 -15.77
N GLU A 455 10.42 -15.80 -15.10
CA GLU A 455 10.32 -15.58 -13.65
C GLU A 455 10.89 -16.74 -12.81
N GLY A 456 10.93 -17.96 -13.35
CA GLY A 456 11.46 -19.13 -12.65
C GLY A 456 12.97 -19.31 -12.79
N ILE A 457 13.59 -18.68 -13.79
CA ILE A 457 15.05 -18.69 -13.96
C ILE A 457 15.74 -17.55 -13.19
N VAL A 458 15.02 -16.48 -12.85
CA VAL A 458 15.62 -15.38 -12.08
C VAL A 458 15.91 -15.82 -10.65
N PRO A 459 17.01 -15.34 -10.03
CA PRO A 459 17.33 -15.73 -8.67
C PRO A 459 16.23 -15.31 -7.70
N THR A 460 15.96 -16.13 -6.69
CA THR A 460 14.91 -15.89 -5.69
C THR A 460 15.04 -14.57 -4.94
N VAL A 461 16.27 -14.05 -4.84
CA VAL A 461 16.58 -12.71 -4.31
C VAL A 461 15.80 -11.58 -5.01
N THR A 462 15.35 -11.81 -6.25
CA THR A 462 14.53 -10.88 -7.04
C THR A 462 13.17 -10.65 -6.41
N TRP A 463 12.60 -11.69 -5.79
CA TRP A 463 11.24 -11.73 -5.25
C TRP A 463 11.17 -11.49 -3.74
N THR A 464 12.31 -11.41 -3.05
CA THR A 464 12.40 -11.43 -1.57
C THR A 464 12.87 -10.14 -0.94
#